data_AF-A0A2M7PIW5-F1
#
_entry.id   AF-A0A2M7PIW5-F1
#
_cell.length_a   1.000
_cell.length_b   1.000
_cell.length_c   1.000
_cell.angle_alpha   90.00
_cell.angle_beta   90.00
_cell.angle_gamma   90.00
#
_symmetry.space_group_name_H-M   'P 1'
#
loop_
_entity.id
_entity.type
_entity.pdbx_description
1 polymer ?
#
loop_
_entity_poly.entity_id
_entity_poly.type
_entity_poly.pdbx_seq_one_letter_code
_entity_poly.pdbx_strand_id
1 'polypeptide(L)'
;MTKLQRQILYFLLGLCVLTPIGILLPMVFDAGDAWGEWSATTLNDLIGYVPAGLEKYSNIWNAPIPDYSMNEADPSVVHQSGYYIVSGVIGATLTYLVTLLISKLIIKNGD
;
A
#
# COMPACT_ATOMS: atom_id res chain seq x y z
N MET A 1 -7.26 -28.86 -3.25
CA MET A 1 -7.24 -27.68 -4.13
C MET A 1 -7.45 -28.10 -5.56
N THR A 2 -8.34 -27.44 -6.31
CA THR A 2 -8.52 -27.67 -7.75
C THR A 2 -7.29 -27.19 -8.54
N LYS A 3 -7.17 -27.60 -9.81
CA LYS A 3 -6.08 -27.16 -10.70
C LYS A 3 -6.03 -25.63 -10.83
N LEU A 4 -7.19 -25.01 -10.99
CA LEU A 4 -7.32 -23.54 -11.06
C LEU A 4 -6.86 -22.87 -9.76
N GLN A 5 -7.30 -23.35 -8.59
CA GLN A 5 -6.87 -22.80 -7.30
C GLN A 5 -5.35 -22.84 -7.12
N ARG A 6 -4.71 -23.93 -7.56
CA ARG A 6 -3.25 -24.06 -7.50
C ARG A 6 -2.55 -23.08 -8.46
N GLN A 7 -3.09 -22.87 -9.66
CA GLN A 7 -2.53 -21.89 -10.60
C GLN A 7 -2.65 -20.46 -10.07
N ILE A 8 -3.80 -20.09 -9.51
CA ILE A 8 -4.01 -18.79 -8.86
C ILE A 8 -3.00 -18.62 -7.72
N LEU A 9 -2.81 -19.64 -6.88
CA LEU A 9 -1.86 -19.57 -5.77
C LEU A 9 -0.43 -19.31 -6.25
N TYR A 10 0.05 -20.03 -7.27
CA TYR A 10 1.38 -19.80 -7.82
C TYR A 10 1.54 -18.41 -8.42
N PHE A 11 0.51 -17.90 -9.10
CA PHE A 11 0.51 -16.54 -9.61
C PHE A 11 0.61 -15.50 -8.48
N LEU A 12 -0.20 -15.64 -7.43
CA LEU A 12 -0.17 -14.75 -6.26
C LEU A 12 1.17 -14.80 -5.53
N LEU A 13 1.77 -15.98 -5.39
CA LEU A 13 3.11 -16.13 -4.83
C LEU A 13 4.17 -15.44 -5.70
N GLY A 14 4.06 -15.57 -7.03
CA GLY A 14 4.90 -14.84 -7.97
C GLY A 14 4.80 -13.33 -7.78
N LEU A 15 3.58 -12.79 -7.64
CA LEU A 15 3.37 -11.37 -7.34
C LEU A 15 3.99 -10.95 -6.00
N CYS A 16 3.87 -11.78 -4.94
CA CYS A 16 4.48 -11.50 -3.64
C CYS A 16 6.01 -11.33 -3.76
N VAL A 17 6.68 -12.18 -4.54
CA VAL A 17 8.13 -12.09 -4.77
C VAL A 17 8.49 -10.84 -5.58
N LEU A 18 7.59 -10.35 -6.44
CA LEU A 18 7.78 -9.13 -7.22
C LEU A 18 7.48 -7.85 -6.43
N THR A 19 6.81 -7.90 -5.28
CA THR A 19 6.48 -6.71 -4.47
C THR A 19 7.67 -5.81 -4.12
N PRO A 20 8.89 -6.31 -3.83
CA PRO A 20 10.02 -5.44 -3.51
C PRO A 20 10.45 -4.53 -4.66
N ILE A 21 10.07 -4.85 -5.91
CA ILE A 21 10.36 -4.03 -7.09
C ILE A 21 9.79 -2.61 -6.94
N GLY A 22 8.64 -2.46 -6.26
CA GLY A 22 8.01 -1.16 -6.04
C GLY A 22 8.83 -0.22 -5.14
N ILE A 23 9.75 -0.75 -4.33
CA ILE A 23 10.67 0.03 -3.49
C ILE A 23 12.05 0.12 -4.16
N LEU A 24 12.51 -0.99 -4.75
CA LEU A 24 13.82 -1.07 -5.37
C LEU A 24 13.94 -0.16 -6.61
N LEU A 25 12.90 -0.05 -7.44
CA LEU A 25 12.95 0.82 -8.61
C LEU A 25 13.11 2.30 -8.23
N PRO A 26 12.28 2.88 -7.34
CA PRO A 26 12.51 4.26 -6.88
C PRO A 26 13.89 4.46 -6.26
N MET A 27 14.40 3.50 -5.48
CA MET A 27 15.74 3.57 -4.90
C MET A 27 16.86 3.56 -5.96
N VAL A 28 16.73 2.78 -7.04
CA VAL A 28 17.74 2.68 -8.11
C VAL A 28 17.70 3.88 -9.06
N PHE A 29 16.51 4.44 -9.31
CA PHE A 29 16.31 5.53 -10.27
C PHE A 29 16.16 6.91 -9.63
N ASP A 30 16.37 7.02 -8.31
CA ASP A 30 16.18 8.26 -7.54
C ASP A 30 14.79 8.89 -7.76
N ALA A 31 13.76 8.03 -7.86
CA ALA A 31 12.40 8.42 -8.22
C ALA A 31 11.52 8.73 -6.99
N GLY A 32 12.14 9.22 -5.91
CA GLY A 32 11.45 9.56 -4.66
C GLY A 32 10.85 8.35 -3.94
N ASP A 33 9.61 8.50 -3.49
CA ASP A 33 8.90 7.54 -2.63
C ASP A 33 8.58 6.21 -3.34
N ALA A 34 8.14 5.23 -2.56
CA ALA A 34 7.72 3.93 -3.07
C ALA A 34 6.62 4.08 -4.14
N TRP A 35 6.62 3.17 -5.13
CA TRP A 35 5.63 3.18 -6.20
C TRP A 35 4.20 3.09 -5.61
N GLY A 36 3.40 4.14 -5.84
CA GLY A 36 2.04 4.26 -5.31
C GLY A 36 1.91 5.17 -4.08
N GLU A 37 3.03 5.62 -3.51
CA GLU A 37 3.07 6.57 -2.38
C GLU A 37 3.44 8.00 -2.82
N TRP A 38 3.54 8.25 -4.13
CA TRP A 38 3.91 9.58 -4.63
C TRP A 38 2.91 10.67 -4.26
N SER A 39 3.44 11.72 -3.63
CA SER A 39 2.71 12.95 -3.34
C SER A 39 2.72 13.93 -4.53
N ALA A 40 1.86 14.95 -4.48
CA ALA A 40 1.88 16.04 -5.46
C ALA A 40 3.23 16.76 -5.48
N THR A 41 3.87 16.93 -4.32
CA THR A 41 5.22 17.47 -4.18
C THR A 41 6.26 16.58 -4.84
N THR A 42 6.23 15.27 -4.59
CA THR A 42 7.16 14.31 -5.21
C THR A 42 7.08 14.36 -6.74
N LEU A 43 5.88 14.43 -7.31
CA LEU A 43 5.69 14.57 -8.77
C LEU A 43 6.19 15.91 -9.31
N ASN A 44 5.93 17.01 -8.60
CA ASN A 44 6.45 18.31 -9.02
C ASN A 44 7.99 18.32 -9.06
N ASP A 45 8.64 17.67 -8.11
CA ASP A 45 10.11 17.60 -8.03
C ASP A 45 10.69 16.67 -9.12
N LEU A 46 10.03 15.57 -9.44
CA LEU A 46 10.48 14.60 -10.45
C LEU A 46 10.26 15.06 -11.90
N ILE A 47 9.10 15.64 -12.19
CA ILE A 47 8.69 15.94 -13.58
C ILE A 47 8.31 17.42 -13.82
N GLY A 48 8.40 18.27 -12.80
CA GLY A 48 8.23 19.74 -12.93
C GLY A 48 6.78 20.23 -12.98
N TYR A 49 5.80 19.35 -12.76
CA TYR A 49 4.39 19.76 -12.66
C TYR A 49 3.56 18.73 -11.88
N VAL A 50 2.40 19.18 -11.37
CA VAL A 50 1.41 18.32 -10.71
C VAL A 50 0.25 18.03 -11.67
N PRO A 51 -0.12 16.75 -11.90
CA PRO A 51 -1.31 16.43 -12.67
C PRO A 51 -2.58 17.00 -12.03
N ALA A 52 -3.44 17.67 -12.81
CA ALA A 52 -4.63 18.37 -12.30
C ALA A 52 -5.60 17.47 -11.51
N GLY A 53 -5.67 16.18 -11.84
CA GLY A 53 -6.44 15.22 -11.06
C GLY A 53 -5.86 15.01 -9.66
N LEU A 54 -4.53 14.88 -9.56
CA LEU A 54 -3.85 14.72 -8.28
C LEU A 54 -4.00 15.99 -7.43
N GLU A 55 -3.81 17.17 -8.03
CA GLU A 55 -3.98 18.46 -7.34
C GLU A 55 -5.40 18.63 -6.77
N LYS A 56 -6.42 18.22 -7.54
CA LYS A 56 -7.81 18.33 -7.12
C LYS A 56 -8.17 17.39 -5.97
N TYR A 57 -7.61 16.18 -5.95
CA TYR A 57 -8.02 15.12 -5.01
C TYR A 57 -7.06 14.94 -3.83
N SER A 58 -5.83 15.45 -3.90
CA SER A 58 -4.82 15.30 -2.84
C SER A 58 -5.27 15.87 -1.50
N ASN A 59 -6.04 16.96 -1.52
CA ASN A 59 -6.51 17.64 -0.31
C ASN A 59 -7.80 17.03 0.29
N ILE A 60 -8.45 16.06 -0.37
CA ILE A 60 -9.73 15.50 0.10
C ILE A 60 -9.53 14.54 1.28
N TRP A 61 -8.40 13.83 1.28
CA TRP A 61 -8.10 12.82 2.28
C TRP A 61 -6.65 12.92 2.71
N ASN A 62 -6.43 13.32 3.96
CA ASN A 62 -5.12 13.25 4.60
C ASN A 62 -5.02 11.95 5.37
N ALA A 63 -3.99 11.15 5.09
CA ALA A 63 -3.75 9.90 5.81
C ALA A 63 -3.52 10.20 7.31
N PRO A 64 -4.14 9.44 8.23
CA PRO A 64 -3.93 9.64 9.67
C PRO A 64 -2.49 9.44 10.13
N ILE A 65 -1.74 8.59 9.42
CA ILE A 65 -0.32 8.31 9.67
C ILE A 65 0.39 8.38 8.31
N PRO A 66 0.84 9.58 7.87
CA PRO A 66 1.62 9.72 6.65
C PRO A 66 2.95 8.96 6.77
N ASP A 67 3.43 8.46 5.63
CA ASP A 67 4.71 7.74 5.47
C ASP A 67 4.90 6.52 6.38
N TYR A 68 3.81 6.05 6.98
CA TYR A 68 3.78 4.94 7.94
C TYR A 68 4.82 5.08 9.05
N SER A 69 5.20 6.31 9.40
CA SER A 69 6.19 6.61 10.43
C SER A 69 5.52 7.45 11.52
N MET A 70 5.70 7.05 12.78
CA MET A 70 5.18 7.82 13.92
C MET A 70 6.24 8.76 14.51
N ASN A 71 7.49 8.66 14.07
CA ASN A 71 8.61 9.45 14.57
C ASN A 71 9.66 9.68 13.48
N GLU A 72 9.56 10.81 12.77
CA GLU A 72 10.54 11.23 11.76
C GLU A 72 11.91 11.55 12.37
N ALA A 73 11.97 11.82 13.68
CA ALA A 73 13.18 12.26 14.38
C ALA A 73 14.14 11.12 14.78
N ASP A 74 13.75 9.85 14.62
CA ASP A 74 14.59 8.70 14.94
C ASP A 74 14.97 7.93 13.65
N PRO A 75 16.17 8.16 13.08
CA PRO A 75 16.58 7.63 11.77
C PRO A 75 16.92 6.13 11.81
N SER A 76 16.58 5.42 12.89
CA SER A 76 16.74 3.98 12.98
C SER A 76 15.86 3.28 11.92
N VAL A 77 16.51 2.77 10.87
CA VAL A 77 15.90 1.95 9.79
C VAL A 77 15.06 0.80 10.37
N VAL A 78 15.45 0.26 11.52
CA VAL A 78 14.72 -0.82 12.23
C VAL A 78 13.37 -0.33 12.78
N HIS A 79 13.28 0.91 13.26
CA HIS A 79 12.03 1.46 13.78
C HIS A 79 11.08 1.86 12.65
N GLN A 80 11.58 2.49 11.59
CA GLN A 80 10.77 2.87 10.42
C GLN A 80 10.19 1.64 9.71
N SER A 81 11.00 0.60 9.48
CA SER A 81 10.52 -0.66 8.90
C SER A 81 9.54 -1.41 9.82
N GLY A 82 9.70 -1.28 11.15
CA GLY A 82 8.76 -1.83 12.13
C GLY A 82 7.36 -1.25 12.01
N TYR A 83 7.22 0.09 11.96
CA TYR A 83 5.91 0.73 11.79
C TYR A 83 5.24 0.39 10.45
N TYR A 84 6.02 0.32 9.37
CA TYR A 84 5.52 -0.09 8.06
C TYR A 84 4.92 -1.51 8.10
N ILE A 85 5.64 -2.48 8.69
CA ILE A 85 5.14 -3.86 8.84
C ILE A 85 3.87 -3.90 9.71
N VAL A 86 3.88 -3.19 10.85
CA VAL A 86 2.73 -3.15 11.76
C VAL A 86 1.50 -2.55 11.07
N SER A 87 1.67 -1.44 10.35
CA SER A 87 0.60 -0.83 9.55
C SER A 87 0.05 -1.81 8.52
N GLY A 88 0.92 -2.53 7.81
CA GLY A 88 0.54 -3.58 6.85
C GLY A 88 -0.30 -4.69 7.49
N VAL A 89 0.10 -5.18 8.67
CA VAL A 89 -0.66 -6.21 9.41
C VAL A 89 -2.02 -5.68 9.85
N ILE A 90 -2.09 -4.45 10.37
CA ILE A 90 -3.34 -3.80 10.77
C ILE A 90 -4.29 -3.67 9.57
N GLY A 91 -3.79 -3.14 8.45
CA GLY A 91 -4.57 -2.98 7.21
C GLY A 91 -5.08 -4.30 6.67
N ALA A 92 -4.23 -5.34 6.61
CA ALA A 92 -4.61 -6.67 6.16
C ALA A 92 -5.67 -7.31 7.07
N THR A 93 -5.50 -7.19 8.38
CA THR A 93 -6.45 -7.71 9.38
C THR A 93 -7.80 -7.02 9.26
N LEU A 94 -7.81 -5.69 9.14
CA LEU A 94 -9.04 -4.91 8.96
C LEU A 94 -9.77 -5.31 7.67
N THR A 95 -9.04 -5.45 6.56
CA THR A 95 -9.60 -5.87 5.27
C THR A 95 -10.24 -7.26 5.35
N TYR A 96 -9.58 -8.19 6.04
CA TYR A 96 -10.12 -9.53 6.28
C TYR A 96 -11.41 -9.48 7.12
N LEU A 97 -11.43 -8.71 8.21
CA LEU A 97 -12.62 -8.54 9.05
C LEU A 97 -13.80 -7.93 8.29
N VAL A 98 -13.56 -6.89 7.48
CA VAL A 98 -14.59 -6.27 6.65
C VAL A 98 -15.14 -7.26 5.63
N THR A 99 -14.27 -8.05 4.99
CA THR A 99 -14.69 -9.07 4.03
C THR A 99 -15.54 -10.16 4.70
N LEU A 100 -15.19 -10.58 5.92
CA LEU A 100 -16.00 -11.50 6.71
C LEU A 100 -17.37 -10.91 7.06
N LEU A 101 -17.44 -9.63 7.45
CA LEU A 101 -18.70 -8.95 7.77
C LEU A 101 -19.60 -8.87 6.54
N ILE A 102 -19.06 -8.44 5.39
CA ILE A 102 -19.80 -8.39 4.12
C ILE A 102 -20.30 -9.78 3.75
N SER A 103 -19.44 -10.80 3.84
CA SER A 103 -19.82 -12.19 3.54
C SER A 103 -20.97 -12.67 4.43
N LYS A 104 -20.91 -12.38 5.74
CA LYS A 104 -22.00 -12.73 6.68
C LYS A 104 -23.30 -12.01 6.35
N LEU A 105 -23.25 -10.73 5.98
CA LEU A 105 -24.45 -9.95 5.64
C LEU A 105 -25.10 -10.45 4.33
N ILE A 106 -24.29 -10.78 3.32
CA ILE A 106 -24.79 -11.32 2.05
C ILE A 106 -25.39 -12.72 2.24
N ILE A 107 -24.69 -13.59 2.96
CA ILE A 107 -25.15 -14.97 3.20
C ILE A 107 -26.43 -14.98 4.05
N LYS A 108 -26.54 -14.11 5.07
CA LYS A 108 -27.73 -14.01 5.92
C LYS A 108 -29.01 -13.57 5.19
N ASN A 109 -28.88 -12.87 4.06
CA ASN A 109 -30.03 -12.45 3.25
C ASN A 109 -30.39 -13.45 2.14
N GLY A 110 -29.68 -14.57 2.05
CA GLY A 110 -29.92 -15.64 1.08
C GLY A 110 -30.71 -16.83 1.63
N ASP A 111 -31.03 -16.83 2.92
CA ASP A 111 -31.96 -17.74 3.61
C ASP A 111 -33.28 -17.00 3.91
#